data_AF-A0A428DVD2-F1
#
_entry.id   AF-A0A428DVD2-F1
#
_cell.length_a   1.000
_cell.length_b   1.000
_cell.length_c   1.000
_cell.angle_alpha   90.00
_cell.angle_beta   90.00
_cell.angle_gamma   90.00
#
_symmetry.space_group_name_H-M   'P 1'
#
loop_
_entity.id
_entity.type
_entity.pdbx_description
1 polymer ?
#
loop_
_entity_poly.entity_id
_entity_poly.type
_entity_poly.pdbx_seq_one_letter_code
_entity_poly.pdbx_strand_id
1 'polypeptide(L)'
;MIANIRVLREGNFEFLCELDIMKYSQEQVLERINERGIDKDNFFICGISDWQVDKIMSIDEVYLLKKAVLELYDGDEYIVKFQLQRYISVTKIATTYYRFCSKNEVDTIFELTKELDYKSVVDYFFQCGNWVTVFQGFIDQGEILNTPIGFYKKVNL
;
A
#
# COMPACT_ATOMS: atom_id res chain seq x y z
N MET A 1 -6.17 3.71 11.07
CA MET A 1 -6.60 4.29 9.77
C MET A 1 -7.73 5.32 9.96
N ILE A 2 -7.39 6.50 10.48
CA ILE A 2 -8.30 7.62 10.74
C ILE A 2 -8.45 8.46 9.46
N ALA A 3 -9.55 8.28 8.74
CA ALA A 3 -9.86 9.02 7.52
C ALA A 3 -10.34 10.44 7.82
N ASN A 4 -9.77 11.44 7.14
CA ASN A 4 -10.28 12.80 7.12
C ASN A 4 -11.35 12.91 6.04
N ILE A 5 -12.61 13.10 6.43
CA ILE A 5 -13.72 13.15 5.50
C ILE A 5 -14.13 14.59 5.25
N ARG A 6 -14.26 14.94 3.97
CA ARG A 6 -14.76 16.23 3.52
C ARG A 6 -15.92 16.08 2.56
N VAL A 7 -16.76 17.10 2.50
CA VAL A 7 -17.89 17.19 1.56
C VAL A 7 -17.69 18.36 0.63
N LEU A 8 -17.97 18.17 -0.65
CA LEU A 8 -18.04 19.24 -1.63
C LEU A 8 -19.40 19.94 -1.51
N ARG A 9 -19.40 21.22 -1.14
CA ARG A 9 -20.59 22.07 -1.07
C ARG A 9 -20.29 23.40 -1.72
N GLU A 10 -21.10 23.78 -2.71
CA GLU A 10 -20.97 25.07 -3.41
C GLU A 10 -19.54 25.33 -3.92
N GLY A 11 -18.83 24.28 -4.36
CA GLY A 11 -17.46 24.36 -4.86
C GLY A 11 -16.36 24.36 -3.79
N ASN A 12 -16.70 24.28 -2.51
CA ASN A 12 -15.76 24.22 -1.39
C ASN A 12 -15.74 22.85 -0.73
N PHE A 13 -14.54 22.38 -0.36
CA PHE A 13 -14.37 21.18 0.46
C PHE A 13 -14.47 21.53 1.94
N GLU A 14 -15.62 21.25 2.53
CA GLU A 14 -15.88 21.46 3.96
C GLU A 14 -15.53 20.19 4.75
N PHE A 15 -14.90 20.37 5.91
CA PHE A 15 -14.66 19.26 6.83
C PHE A 15 -15.97 18.70 7.37
N LEU A 16 -16.13 17.37 7.33
CA LEU A 16 -17.29 16.68 7.90
C LEU A 16 -16.97 16.06 9.25
N CYS A 17 -15.97 15.17 9.26
CA CYS A 17 -15.54 14.43 10.44
C CYS A 17 -14.22 13.71 10.19
N GLU A 18 -13.65 13.16 11.26
CA GLU A 18 -12.69 12.07 11.18
C GLU A 18 -13.38 10.75 11.52
N LEU A 19 -12.99 9.69 10.82
CA LEU A 19 -13.57 8.36 10.99
C LEU A 19 -12.49 7.29 11.05
N ASP A 20 -12.55 6.44 12.08
CA ASP A 20 -11.73 5.23 12.13
C ASP A 20 -12.32 4.15 11.22
N ILE A 21 -11.74 4.00 10.04
CA ILE A 21 -12.25 3.07 9.03
C ILE A 21 -12.13 1.62 9.49
N MET A 22 -11.19 1.30 10.40
CA MET A 22 -11.04 -0.07 10.89
C MET A 22 -12.27 -0.53 11.68
N LYS A 23 -13.00 0.39 12.32
CA LYS A 23 -14.13 0.07 13.20
C LYS A 23 -15.46 -0.20 12.49
N TYR A 24 -15.69 0.38 11.31
CA TYR A 24 -16.99 0.37 10.65
C TYR A 24 -16.95 -0.31 9.29
N SER A 25 -18.05 -0.96 8.87
CA SER A 25 -18.18 -1.49 7.51
C SER A 25 -18.48 -0.35 6.52
N GLN A 26 -18.25 -0.61 5.23
CA GLN A 26 -18.48 0.39 4.20
C GLN A 26 -19.96 0.76 4.10
N GLU A 27 -20.83 -0.24 4.22
CA GLU A 27 -22.28 -0.11 4.17
C GLU A 27 -22.78 0.77 5.32
N GLN A 28 -22.29 0.56 6.54
CA GLN A 28 -22.62 1.38 7.70
C GLN A 28 -22.27 2.85 7.49
N VAL A 29 -21.12 3.13 6.87
CA VAL A 29 -20.70 4.52 6.59
C VAL A 29 -21.60 5.13 5.52
N LEU A 30 -21.84 4.41 4.41
CA LEU A 30 -22.69 4.90 3.32
C LEU A 30 -24.13 5.18 3.78
N GLU A 31 -24.70 4.32 4.63
CA GLU A 31 -26.02 4.53 5.23
C GLU A 31 -26.06 5.86 6.01
N ARG A 32 -25.06 6.11 6.86
CA ARG A 32 -24.97 7.36 7.64
C ARG A 32 -24.79 8.61 6.78
N ILE A 33 -24.06 8.51 5.68
CA ILE A 33 -23.89 9.62 4.73
C ILE A 33 -25.21 9.93 4.03
N ASN A 34 -25.94 8.89 3.61
CA ASN A 34 -27.25 9.03 2.99
C ASN A 34 -28.30 9.60 3.95
N GLU A 35 -28.34 9.16 5.21
CA GLU A 35 -29.21 9.72 6.26
C GLU A 35 -29.02 11.23 6.46
N ARG A 36 -27.81 11.75 6.16
CA ARG A 36 -27.48 13.19 6.24
C ARG A 36 -27.80 13.96 4.96
N GLY A 37 -28.37 13.30 3.95
CA GLY A 37 -28.68 13.90 2.66
C GLY A 37 -27.44 14.30 1.86
N ILE A 38 -26.30 13.65 2.09
CA ILE A 38 -25.05 13.90 1.37
C ILE A 38 -24.96 12.90 0.22
N ASP A 39 -24.79 13.41 -1.00
CA ASP A 39 -24.52 12.58 -2.18
C ASP A 39 -23.15 11.90 -2.06
N LYS A 40 -23.06 10.62 -2.44
CA LYS A 40 -21.80 9.86 -2.48
C LYS A 40 -20.76 10.57 -3.35
N ASP A 41 -21.18 11.23 -4.43
CA ASP A 41 -20.29 11.94 -5.35
C ASP A 41 -19.74 13.25 -4.77
N ASN A 42 -20.35 13.76 -3.70
CA ASN A 42 -19.88 14.93 -2.97
C ASN A 42 -19.08 14.57 -1.71
N PHE A 43 -18.83 13.29 -1.45
CA PHE A 43 -18.13 12.79 -0.27
C PHE A 43 -16.72 12.33 -0.64
N PHE A 44 -15.70 12.79 0.10
CA PHE A 44 -14.30 12.49 -0.20
C PHE A 44 -13.50 12.16 1.05
N ILE A 45 -12.58 11.20 0.93
CA ILE A 45 -11.57 10.93 1.95
C ILE A 45 -10.31 11.71 1.57
N CYS A 46 -10.04 12.81 2.26
CA CYS A 46 -8.92 13.71 2.01
C CYS A 46 -7.67 13.34 2.80
N GLY A 47 -7.40 12.04 2.92
CA GLY A 47 -6.23 11.53 3.63
C GLY A 47 -6.55 10.67 4.85
N ILE A 48 -5.47 10.15 5.45
CA ILE A 48 -5.48 9.29 6.62
C ILE A 48 -4.54 9.90 7.66
N SER A 49 -5.11 10.54 8.69
CA SER A 49 -4.41 11.43 9.62
C SER A 49 -3.33 10.70 10.44
N ASP A 50 -3.65 9.54 11.03
CA ASP A 50 -2.72 8.72 11.82
C ASP A 50 -1.64 8.04 10.96
N TRP A 51 -1.86 7.96 9.65
CA TRP A 51 -0.88 7.49 8.68
C TRP A 51 -0.06 8.63 8.06
N GLN A 52 -0.40 9.89 8.34
CA GLN A 52 0.23 11.06 7.72
C GLN A 52 0.19 10.99 6.19
N VAL A 53 -0.94 10.55 5.64
CA VAL A 53 -1.18 10.48 4.20
C VAL A 53 -2.13 11.59 3.82
N ASP A 54 -1.69 12.49 2.96
CA ASP A 54 -2.52 13.53 2.34
C ASP A 54 -2.81 13.15 0.89
N LYS A 55 -3.86 12.35 0.71
CA LYS A 55 -4.27 11.82 -0.59
C LYS A 55 -5.79 11.76 -0.66
N ILE A 56 -6.35 12.36 -1.71
CA ILE A 56 -7.78 12.22 -2.00
C ILE A 56 -8.04 10.79 -2.48
N MET A 57 -8.98 10.12 -1.83
CA MET A 57 -9.40 8.76 -2.12
C MET A 57 -10.93 8.68 -2.06
N SER A 58 -11.47 7.80 -2.88
CA SER A 58 -12.85 7.35 -2.76
C SER A 58 -13.04 6.45 -1.53
N ILE A 59 -14.29 6.29 -1.11
CA ILE A 59 -14.63 5.31 -0.07
C ILE A 59 -14.23 3.89 -0.46
N ASP A 60 -14.44 3.52 -1.74
CA ASP A 60 -14.14 2.20 -2.27
C ASP A 60 -12.63 1.90 -2.17
N GLU A 61 -11.77 2.88 -2.49
CA GLU A 61 -10.32 2.75 -2.32
C GLU A 61 -9.91 2.56 -0.86
N VAL A 62 -10.46 3.35 0.07
CA VAL A 62 -10.06 3.25 1.47
C VAL A 62 -10.53 1.92 2.09
N TYR A 63 -11.68 1.40 1.68
CA TYR A 63 -12.12 0.07 2.08
C TYR A 63 -11.34 -1.06 1.40
N LEU A 64 -10.82 -0.84 0.19
CA LEU A 64 -9.85 -1.75 -0.43
C LEU A 64 -8.52 -1.78 0.36
N LEU A 65 -8.04 -0.63 0.88
CA LEU A 65 -6.89 -0.58 1.78
C LEU A 65 -7.15 -1.33 3.10
N LYS A 66 -8.33 -1.13 3.70
CA LYS A 66 -8.75 -1.88 4.90
C LYS A 66 -8.65 -3.38 4.65
N LYS A 67 -9.20 -3.85 3.52
CA LYS A 67 -9.15 -5.26 3.13
C LYS A 67 -7.72 -5.75 2.95
N ALA A 68 -6.87 -4.98 2.26
CA ALA A 68 -5.47 -5.31 2.07
C ALA A 68 -4.74 -5.48 3.42
N VAL A 69 -4.92 -4.55 4.36
CA VAL A 69 -4.32 -4.66 5.71
C VAL A 69 -4.75 -5.94 6.40
N LEU A 70 -6.06 -6.20 6.46
CA LEU A 70 -6.61 -7.31 7.25
C LEU A 70 -6.32 -8.68 6.62
N GLU A 71 -6.41 -8.79 5.29
CA GLU A 71 -6.36 -10.09 4.60
C GLU A 71 -4.99 -10.39 3.98
N LEU A 72 -4.25 -9.38 3.51
CA LEU A 72 -2.95 -9.59 2.84
C LEU A 72 -1.76 -9.40 3.79
N TYR A 73 -1.92 -8.58 4.82
CA TYR A 73 -0.86 -8.21 5.77
C TYR A 73 -1.14 -8.63 7.22
N ASP A 74 -2.15 -9.47 7.47
CA ASP A 74 -2.51 -10.00 8.80
C ASP A 74 -2.68 -8.91 9.87
N GLY A 75 -3.19 -7.74 9.48
CA GLY A 75 -3.38 -6.59 10.35
C GLY A 75 -2.16 -5.66 10.48
N ASP A 76 -1.01 -5.97 9.87
CA ASP A 76 0.14 -5.05 9.83
C ASP A 76 -0.07 -3.93 8.81
N GLU A 77 -0.26 -2.71 9.32
CA GLU A 77 -0.48 -1.52 8.51
C GLU A 77 0.81 -0.96 7.87
N TYR A 78 1.99 -1.38 8.32
CA TYR A 78 3.26 -0.71 8.00
C TYR A 78 3.49 -0.61 6.49
N ILE A 79 3.37 -1.71 5.76
CA ILE A 79 3.69 -1.73 4.32
C ILE A 79 2.64 -0.98 3.51
N VAL A 80 1.38 -1.09 3.88
CA VAL A 80 0.29 -0.34 3.24
C VAL A 80 0.52 1.16 3.41
N LYS A 81 0.77 1.60 4.65
CA LYS A 81 1.12 2.98 4.98
C LYS A 81 2.36 3.45 4.24
N PHE A 82 3.44 2.66 4.26
CA PHE A 82 4.72 2.98 3.65
C PHE A 82 4.61 3.24 2.14
N GLN A 83 3.84 2.41 1.44
CA GLN A 83 3.59 2.55 0.01
C GLN A 83 2.67 3.74 -0.28
N LEU A 84 1.63 3.94 0.53
CA LEU A 84 0.68 5.03 0.33
C LEU A 84 1.33 6.41 0.53
N GLN A 85 2.23 6.54 1.51
CA GLN A 85 3.06 7.74 1.72
C GLN A 85 3.99 8.06 0.53
N ARG A 86 4.25 7.08 -0.34
CA ARG A 86 5.04 7.21 -1.58
C ARG A 86 4.16 7.33 -2.82
N TYR A 87 2.89 7.69 -2.63
CA TYR A 87 1.92 7.90 -3.71
C TYR A 87 1.67 6.67 -4.58
N ILE A 88 1.97 5.46 -4.09
CA ILE A 88 1.57 4.24 -4.78
C ILE A 88 0.04 4.19 -4.85
N SER A 89 -0.50 3.76 -6.00
CA SER A 89 -1.95 3.68 -6.19
C SER A 89 -2.54 2.60 -5.28
N VAL A 90 -3.77 2.82 -4.81
CA VAL A 90 -4.45 1.87 -3.92
C VAL A 90 -4.61 0.52 -4.59
N THR A 91 -4.98 0.51 -5.88
CA THR A 91 -5.07 -0.70 -6.69
C THR A 91 -3.74 -1.46 -6.70
N LYS A 92 -2.60 -0.79 -6.91
CA LYS A 92 -1.29 -1.45 -6.94
C LYS A 92 -0.94 -2.08 -5.59
N ILE A 93 -1.23 -1.38 -4.48
CA ILE A 93 -1.03 -1.93 -3.11
C ILE A 93 -1.88 -3.19 -2.90
N ALA A 94 -3.13 -3.18 -3.37
CA ALA A 94 -4.05 -4.32 -3.19
C ALA A 94 -3.76 -5.51 -4.13
N THR A 95 -3.15 -5.27 -5.30
CA THR A 95 -2.82 -6.32 -6.28
C THR A 95 -1.38 -6.82 -6.20
N THR A 96 -0.52 -6.14 -5.44
CA THR A 96 0.89 -6.52 -5.28
C THR A 96 1.26 -6.37 -3.82
N TYR A 97 1.22 -7.50 -3.10
CA TYR A 97 1.57 -7.53 -1.69
C TYR A 97 2.94 -8.13 -1.46
N TYR A 98 3.53 -7.72 -0.34
CA TYR A 98 4.91 -7.99 0.01
C TYR A 98 4.98 -8.58 1.41
N ARG A 99 5.94 -9.49 1.65
CA ARG A 99 6.20 -10.05 2.97
C ARG A 99 7.63 -9.78 3.38
N PHE A 100 7.83 -9.56 4.67
CA PHE A 100 9.16 -9.31 5.21
C PHE A 100 10.09 -10.47 4.84
N CYS A 101 11.27 -10.14 4.32
CA CYS A 101 12.25 -11.12 3.87
C CYS A 101 13.48 -11.10 4.77
N SER A 102 14.27 -10.02 4.75
CA SER A 102 15.47 -9.87 5.58
C SER A 102 15.84 -8.39 5.75
N LYS A 103 16.79 -8.10 6.64
CA LYS A 103 17.50 -6.81 6.73
C LYS A 103 18.82 -6.80 5.97
N ASN A 104 19.22 -7.94 5.41
CA ASN A 104 20.48 -8.13 4.70
C ASN A 104 20.20 -8.37 3.20
N GLU A 105 20.92 -7.66 2.33
CA GLU A 105 20.73 -7.76 0.88
C GLU A 105 21.11 -9.16 0.35
N VAL A 106 22.16 -9.78 0.90
CA VAL A 106 22.62 -11.13 0.51
C VAL A 106 21.56 -12.17 0.83
N ASP A 107 21.03 -12.16 2.05
CA ASP A 107 19.94 -13.09 2.43
C ASP A 107 18.70 -12.88 1.55
N THR A 108 18.38 -11.62 1.25
CA THR A 108 17.24 -11.27 0.41
C THR A 108 17.40 -11.80 -1.01
N ILE A 109 18.58 -11.64 -1.60
CA ILE A 109 18.89 -12.18 -2.93
C ILE A 109 18.85 -13.71 -2.91
N PHE A 110 19.43 -14.34 -1.90
CA PHE A 110 19.39 -15.79 -1.77
C PHE A 110 17.94 -16.30 -1.76
N GLU A 111 17.05 -15.66 -0.99
CA GLU A 111 15.62 -15.99 -0.96
C GLU A 111 14.88 -15.71 -2.28
N LEU A 112 15.30 -14.73 -3.06
CA LEU A 112 14.72 -14.43 -4.38
C LEU A 112 15.14 -15.46 -5.42
N THR A 113 16.40 -15.89 -5.38
CA THR A 113 16.99 -16.76 -6.39
C THR A 113 16.97 -18.23 -6.02
N LYS A 114 16.43 -18.61 -4.85
CA LYS A 114 16.49 -20.00 -4.34
C LYS A 114 15.85 -21.06 -5.26
N GLU A 115 14.92 -20.64 -6.11
CA GLU A 115 14.22 -21.52 -7.07
C GLU A 115 14.83 -21.43 -8.48
N LEU A 116 15.80 -20.55 -8.70
CA LEU A 116 16.48 -20.37 -9.98
C LEU A 116 17.70 -21.30 -10.07
N ASP A 117 18.05 -21.70 -11.28
CA ASP A 117 19.29 -22.43 -11.50
C ASP A 117 20.51 -21.50 -11.34
N TYR A 118 21.62 -22.07 -10.85
CA TYR A 118 22.82 -21.31 -10.54
C TYR A 118 23.41 -20.59 -11.77
N LYS A 119 23.26 -21.16 -12.98
CA LYS A 119 23.79 -20.54 -14.19
C LYS A 119 23.03 -19.25 -14.51
N SER A 120 21.71 -19.28 -14.45
CA SER A 120 20.87 -18.08 -14.65
C SER A 120 21.21 -16.97 -13.66
N VAL A 121 21.46 -17.32 -12.40
CA VAL A 121 21.87 -16.35 -11.37
C VAL A 121 23.23 -15.74 -11.71
N VAL A 122 24.23 -16.56 -12.04
CA VAL A 122 25.58 -16.07 -12.40
C VAL A 122 25.54 -15.21 -13.67
N ASP A 123 24.80 -15.64 -14.70
CA ASP A 123 24.66 -14.90 -15.95
C ASP A 123 24.03 -13.52 -15.71
N TYR A 124 23.00 -13.44 -14.87
CA TYR A 124 22.38 -12.15 -14.50
C TYR A 124 23.36 -11.23 -13.79
N PHE A 125 24.07 -11.74 -12.78
CA PHE A 125 25.08 -10.98 -12.05
C PHE A 125 26.20 -10.46 -12.97
N PHE A 126 26.66 -11.29 -13.90
CA PHE A 126 27.66 -10.92 -14.88
C PHE A 126 27.16 -9.80 -15.81
N GLN A 127 25.91 -9.89 -16.28
CA GLN A 127 25.30 -8.86 -17.12
C GLN A 127 25.12 -7.52 -16.40
N CYS A 128 24.73 -7.53 -15.13
CA CYS A 128 24.58 -6.31 -14.32
C CYS A 128 25.92 -5.67 -13.95
N GLY A 129 27.01 -6.43 -13.95
CA GLY A 129 28.38 -5.95 -13.75
C GLY A 129 28.75 -5.59 -12.30
N ASN A 130 27.79 -5.25 -11.43
CA ASN A 130 28.04 -5.01 -10.01
C ASN A 130 26.81 -5.30 -9.13
N TRP A 131 27.05 -5.51 -7.84
CA TRP A 131 26.03 -5.85 -6.83
C TRP A 131 24.91 -4.81 -6.70
N VAL A 132 25.24 -3.51 -6.74
CA VAL A 132 24.24 -2.44 -6.58
C VAL A 132 23.24 -2.48 -7.72
N THR A 133 23.71 -2.67 -8.96
CA THR A 133 22.85 -2.79 -10.15
C THR A 133 21.98 -4.04 -10.09
N VAL A 134 22.51 -5.18 -9.62
CA VAL A 134 21.74 -6.41 -9.41
C VAL A 134 20.57 -6.16 -8.44
N PHE A 135 20.87 -5.62 -7.26
CA PHE A 135 19.84 -5.42 -6.23
C PHE A 135 18.81 -4.37 -6.64
N GLN A 136 19.25 -3.28 -7.24
CA GLN A 136 18.37 -2.25 -7.77
C GLN A 136 17.45 -2.79 -8.87
N GLY A 137 17.93 -3.72 -9.70
CA GLY A 137 17.11 -4.38 -10.72
C GLY A 137 15.87 -5.08 -10.14
N PHE A 138 16.01 -5.77 -9.00
CA PHE A 138 14.86 -6.39 -8.32
C PHE A 138 13.92 -5.36 -7.69
N ILE A 139 14.43 -4.23 -7.21
CA ILE A 139 13.60 -3.12 -6.70
C ILE A 139 12.80 -2.50 -7.86
N ASP A 140 13.45 -2.22 -8.99
CA ASP A 140 12.84 -1.57 -10.15
C ASP A 140 11.77 -2.45 -10.79
N GLN A 141 11.97 -3.78 -10.80
CA GLN A 141 10.97 -4.76 -11.22
C GLN A 141 9.81 -4.92 -10.22
N GLY A 142 9.96 -4.39 -9.01
CA GLY A 142 8.98 -4.52 -7.93
C GLY A 142 8.98 -5.89 -7.26
N GLU A 143 10.03 -6.70 -7.43
CA GLU A 143 10.21 -7.96 -6.71
C GLU A 143 10.64 -7.75 -5.26
N ILE A 144 11.34 -6.64 -4.99
CA ILE A 144 11.70 -6.18 -3.65
C ILE A 144 11.11 -4.80 -3.38
N LEU A 145 10.50 -4.65 -2.21
CA LEU A 145 10.23 -3.34 -1.62
C LEU A 145 11.32 -3.03 -0.57
N ASN A 146 12.12 -2.01 -0.86
CA ASN A 146 13.15 -1.52 0.07
C ASN A 146 12.54 -0.53 1.07
N THR A 147 12.63 -0.83 2.36
CA THR A 147 12.09 -0.01 3.44
C THR A 147 13.15 0.26 4.52
N PRO A 148 13.00 1.32 5.34
CA PRO A 148 13.91 1.59 6.46
C PRO A 148 14.03 0.45 7.49
N ILE A 149 13.06 -0.48 7.56
CA ILE A 149 13.09 -1.58 8.54
C ILE A 149 13.47 -2.93 7.92
N GLY A 150 13.75 -2.97 6.62
CA GLY A 150 14.21 -4.14 5.91
C GLY A 150 13.63 -4.28 4.50
N PHE A 151 13.96 -5.39 3.87
CA PHE A 151 13.52 -5.76 2.54
C PHE A 151 12.28 -6.65 2.62
N TYR A 152 11.31 -6.34 1.79
CA TYR A 152 10.10 -7.14 1.67
C TYR A 152 10.04 -7.73 0.25
N LYS A 153 9.85 -9.04 0.16
CA LYS A 153 9.75 -9.78 -1.10
C LYS A 153 8.30 -9.80 -1.55
N LYS A 154 8.07 -9.57 -2.83
CA LYS A 154 6.76 -9.73 -3.47
C LYS A 154 6.29 -11.18 -3.35
N VAL A 155 5.02 -11.37 -3.02
CA VAL A 155 4.43 -12.71 -2.97
C VAL A 155 3.69 -12.98 -4.27
N ASN A 156 3.94 -14.15 -4.85
CA ASN A 156 3.18 -14.65 -5.99
C ASN A 156 1.88 -15.29 -5.45
N LEU A 157 0.73 -14.73 -5.85
CA LEU A 157 -0.60 -15.30 -5.58
C LEU A 157 -0.85 -16.55 -6.43
#